data_AF-A0A2T1EWJ9-F1
#
_entry.id   AF-A0A2T1EWJ9-F1
#
_cell.length_a   1.000
_cell.length_b   1.000
_cell.length_c   1.000
_cell.angle_alpha   90.00
_cell.angle_beta   90.00
_cell.angle_gamma   90.00
#
_symmetry.space_group_name_H-M   'P 1'
#
loop_
_entity.id
_entity.type
_entity.pdbx_description
1 polymer ?
#
loop_
_entity_poly.entity_id
_entity_poly.type
_entity_poly.pdbx_seq_one_letter_code
_entity_poly.pdbx_strand_id
1 'polypeptide(L)'
;MNVNLSPSRGSSLKPESQNVWALKQVLQTIDADSCPASYNFHLHTVNSDGRSQSEKVMAQAIAIGLKGFAITDHHSTKGYEQAQIWLDNWKSNHPDSNVTAPTLWTGAEINAELLNNDVHILAYAFDPQHPSLKPYLRGDRGTEGSDDYAAAKVIKAIQEAGGLAVLAHPCRYRSAADKLIPEAARLGIDGVETYYAYNNPNPWKPSPKQTILVKELAETYGLLGTCGTDSHGLSLLIRI
;
A
#
# COMPACT_ATOMS: atom_id res chain seq x y z
N MET A 1 -8.36 -8.73 -54.42
CA MET A 1 -7.29 -8.12 -53.61
C MET A 1 -7.75 -8.16 -52.17
N ASN A 2 -7.19 -9.07 -51.36
CA ASN A 2 -7.54 -9.21 -49.96
C ASN A 2 -6.85 -8.11 -49.15
N VAL A 3 -7.64 -7.29 -48.47
CA VAL A 3 -7.15 -6.27 -47.54
C VAL A 3 -7.00 -6.96 -46.18
N ASN A 4 -5.76 -7.33 -45.83
CA ASN A 4 -5.43 -7.74 -44.47
C ASN A 4 -5.39 -6.50 -43.58
N LEU A 5 -6.46 -6.27 -42.82
CA LEU A 5 -6.46 -5.32 -41.72
C LEU A 5 -5.84 -6.02 -40.50
N SER A 6 -4.58 -5.72 -40.21
CA SER A 6 -3.99 -6.00 -38.90
C SER A 6 -4.62 -5.06 -37.86
N PRO A 7 -5.14 -5.55 -36.72
CA PRO A 7 -5.54 -4.66 -35.64
C PRO A 7 -4.28 -4.10 -34.97
N SER A 8 -4.19 -2.77 -34.92
CA SER A 8 -3.19 -2.03 -34.15
C SER A 8 -3.33 -2.37 -32.66
N ARG A 9 -2.29 -2.99 -32.09
CA ARG A 9 -2.15 -3.12 -30.63
C ARG A 9 -1.74 -1.77 -30.04
N GLY A 10 -2.72 -0.90 -29.82
CA GLY A 10 -2.58 0.24 -28.93
C GLY A 10 -2.94 -0.16 -27.51
N SER A 11 -2.06 -0.87 -26.78
CA SER A 11 -2.13 -0.88 -25.32
C SER A 11 -1.25 0.26 -24.82
N SER A 12 -1.85 1.32 -24.28
CA SER A 12 -1.07 2.26 -23.47
C SER A 12 -0.38 1.46 -22.36
N LEU A 13 0.95 1.54 -22.29
CA LEU A 13 1.69 0.95 -21.18
C LEU A 13 1.20 1.64 -19.90
N LYS A 14 0.72 0.86 -18.93
CA LYS A 14 0.34 1.41 -17.62
C LYS A 14 1.56 2.07 -16.96
N PRO A 15 1.39 3.17 -16.20
CA PRO A 15 2.47 3.78 -15.43
C PRO A 15 3.17 2.76 -14.52
N GLU A 16 4.47 2.95 -14.26
CA GLU A 16 5.26 2.09 -13.35
C GLU A 16 4.58 1.94 -11.98
N SER A 17 4.01 3.03 -11.47
CA SER A 17 3.29 3.07 -10.19
C SER A 17 2.04 2.21 -10.13
N GLN A 18 1.50 1.79 -11.29
CA GLN A 18 0.32 0.93 -11.44
C GLN A 18 0.68 -0.48 -11.93
N ASN A 19 1.98 -0.83 -11.95
CA ASN A 19 2.43 -2.14 -12.40
C ASN A 19 2.24 -3.18 -11.29
N VAL A 20 1.03 -3.73 -11.21
CA VAL A 20 0.66 -4.74 -10.22
C VAL A 20 1.51 -6.02 -10.31
N TRP A 21 1.96 -6.40 -11.52
CA TRP A 21 2.80 -7.58 -11.70
C TRP A 21 4.17 -7.39 -11.05
N ALA A 22 4.80 -6.24 -11.29
CA ALA A 22 6.07 -5.89 -10.66
C ALA A 22 5.93 -5.81 -9.13
N LEU A 23 4.84 -5.21 -8.62
CA LEU A 23 4.58 -5.17 -7.19
C LEU A 23 4.43 -6.58 -6.59
N LYS A 24 3.69 -7.49 -7.23
CA LYS A 24 3.57 -8.88 -6.75
C LYS A 24 4.93 -9.58 -6.65
N GLN A 25 5.82 -9.37 -7.62
CA GLN A 25 7.18 -9.93 -7.56
C GLN A 25 7.96 -9.37 -6.37
N VAL A 26 7.85 -8.07 -6.08
CA VAL A 26 8.48 -7.47 -4.91
C VAL A 26 7.89 -8.05 -3.62
N LEU A 27 6.56 -8.10 -3.48
CA LEU A 27 5.89 -8.59 -2.27
C LEU A 27 6.19 -10.07 -1.96
N GLN A 28 6.49 -10.88 -2.97
CA GLN A 28 6.95 -12.27 -2.78
C GLN A 28 8.34 -12.38 -2.14
N THR A 29 9.12 -11.29 -2.11
CA THR A 29 10.47 -11.24 -1.53
C THR A 29 10.53 -10.56 -0.18
N ILE A 30 9.41 -10.01 0.31
CA ILE A 30 9.39 -9.24 1.56
C ILE A 30 9.56 -10.15 2.78
N ASP A 31 10.46 -9.75 3.66
CA ASP A 31 10.79 -10.41 4.92
C ASP A 31 10.85 -9.42 6.11
N ALA A 32 11.28 -9.92 7.26
CA ALA A 32 11.35 -9.15 8.51
C ALA A 32 12.37 -8.01 8.49
N ASP A 33 13.35 -8.04 7.58
CA ASP A 33 14.44 -7.06 7.48
C ASP A 33 14.21 -6.06 6.33
N SER A 34 13.18 -6.29 5.52
CA SER A 34 12.84 -5.46 4.36
C SER A 34 12.43 -4.04 4.74
N CYS A 35 11.61 -3.87 5.78
CA CYS A 35 11.21 -2.57 6.30
C CYS A 35 12.05 -2.17 7.52
N PRO A 36 12.33 -0.87 7.72
CA PRO A 36 12.04 0.26 6.83
C PRO A 36 13.19 0.58 5.87
N ALA A 37 14.20 -0.30 5.75
CA ALA A 37 15.48 0.06 5.13
C ALA A 37 15.54 -0.20 3.62
N SER A 38 14.81 -1.18 3.10
CA SER A 38 14.75 -1.49 1.65
C SER A 38 13.40 -1.15 1.05
N TYR A 39 12.32 -1.36 1.80
CA TYR A 39 10.95 -1.08 1.37
C TYR A 39 10.15 -0.42 2.50
N ASN A 40 9.04 0.21 2.14
CA ASN A 40 8.03 0.67 3.09
C ASN A 40 6.66 0.80 2.40
N PHE A 41 5.69 -0.05 2.74
CA PHE A 41 4.38 -0.02 2.08
C PHE A 41 3.26 0.54 2.96
N HIS A 42 3.59 1.18 4.08
CA HIS A 42 2.59 1.79 4.95
C HIS A 42 3.19 3.01 5.65
N LEU A 43 2.82 4.21 5.20
CA LEU A 43 3.24 5.48 5.80
C LEU A 43 2.31 6.61 5.40
N HIS A 44 2.25 7.64 6.24
CA HIS A 44 1.30 8.74 6.13
C HIS A 44 2.00 10.09 5.98
N THR A 45 1.34 11.00 5.27
CA THR A 45 1.78 12.38 5.04
C THR A 45 0.78 13.37 5.65
N VAL A 46 1.08 14.66 5.52
CA VAL A 46 0.13 15.73 5.86
C VAL A 46 -1.16 15.72 5.02
N ASN A 47 -1.26 14.87 4.01
CA ASN A 47 -2.47 14.72 3.20
C ASN A 47 -3.51 13.78 3.83
N SER A 48 -3.24 13.27 5.03
CA SER A 48 -4.19 12.63 5.92
C SER A 48 -3.92 13.06 7.39
N ASP A 49 -3.32 12.21 8.21
CA ASP A 49 -3.02 12.44 9.62
C ASP A 49 -1.52 12.30 9.98
N GLY A 50 -0.66 12.14 8.97
CA GLY A 50 0.78 12.21 9.11
C GLY A 50 1.30 13.65 9.26
N ARG A 51 2.60 13.78 9.57
CA ARG A 51 3.28 15.06 9.79
C ARG A 51 4.31 15.42 8.72
N SER A 52 4.76 14.45 7.93
CA SER A 52 5.77 14.68 6.90
C SER A 52 5.13 15.20 5.61
N GLN A 53 5.77 16.21 5.01
CA GLN A 53 5.45 16.65 3.65
C GLN A 53 5.89 15.58 2.64
N SER A 54 5.18 15.44 1.53
CA SER A 54 5.44 14.44 0.48
C SER A 54 6.86 14.54 -0.09
N GLU A 55 7.39 15.76 -0.25
CA GLU A 55 8.75 16.02 -0.71
C GLU A 55 9.79 15.59 0.34
N LYS A 56 9.46 15.71 1.64
CA LYS A 56 10.32 15.25 2.73
C LYS A 56 10.31 13.73 2.85
N VAL A 57 9.17 13.09 2.55
CA VAL A 57 9.09 11.63 2.42
C VAL A 57 10.00 11.17 1.28
N MET A 58 9.89 11.77 0.09
CA MET A 58 10.73 11.42 -1.05
C MET A 58 12.23 11.60 -0.79
N ALA A 59 12.62 12.73 -0.20
CA ALA A 59 14.02 12.99 0.15
C ALA A 59 14.56 11.95 1.14
N GLN A 60 13.75 11.54 2.13
CA GLN A 60 14.13 10.48 3.06
C GLN A 60 14.21 9.11 2.38
N ALA A 61 13.26 8.77 1.53
CA ALA A 61 13.25 7.50 0.80
C ALA A 61 14.55 7.31 -0.01
N ILE A 62 14.99 8.36 -0.71
CA ILE A 62 16.26 8.36 -1.45
C ILE A 62 17.47 8.29 -0.50
N ALA A 63 17.48 9.06 0.58
CA ALA A 63 18.59 9.07 1.53
C ALA A 63 18.76 7.73 2.28
N ILE A 64 17.66 7.04 2.58
CA ILE A 64 17.64 5.69 3.18
C ILE A 64 18.13 4.64 2.15
N GLY A 65 17.91 4.90 0.85
CA GLY A 65 18.19 3.95 -0.21
C GLY A 65 17.05 2.94 -0.42
N LEU A 66 15.79 3.37 -0.22
CA LEU A 66 14.64 2.52 -0.51
C LEU A 66 14.66 2.08 -1.97
N LYS A 67 14.40 0.79 -2.19
CA LYS A 67 14.19 0.20 -3.51
C LYS A 67 12.78 0.50 -4.01
N GLY A 68 11.81 0.56 -3.11
CA GLY A 68 10.47 1.02 -3.44
C GLY A 68 9.55 1.15 -2.24
N PHE A 69 8.46 1.89 -2.41
CA PHE A 69 7.56 2.22 -1.30
C PHE A 69 6.18 2.70 -1.79
N ALA A 70 5.23 2.83 -0.88
CA ALA A 70 3.92 3.43 -1.13
C ALA A 70 3.57 4.43 -0.03
N ILE A 71 3.02 5.59 -0.43
CA ILE A 71 2.36 6.52 0.49
C ILE A 71 0.91 6.07 0.61
N THR A 72 0.42 5.83 1.82
CA THR A 72 -0.88 5.21 2.07
C THR A 72 -1.75 6.10 2.94
N ASP A 73 -1.81 7.39 2.60
CA ASP A 73 -2.67 8.36 3.30
C ASP A 73 -4.11 7.84 3.40
N HIS A 74 -4.76 8.09 4.55
CA HIS A 74 -6.15 7.74 4.75
C HIS A 74 -7.06 8.40 3.69
N HIS A 75 -7.79 7.58 2.94
CA HIS A 75 -8.81 8.01 1.97
C HIS A 75 -8.31 9.03 0.94
N SER A 76 -7.01 9.04 0.61
CA SER A 76 -6.39 10.09 -0.20
C SER A 76 -5.19 9.58 -0.99
N THR A 77 -5.03 10.04 -2.22
CA THR A 77 -3.85 9.83 -3.06
C THR A 77 -3.01 11.09 -3.24
N LYS A 78 -3.38 12.20 -2.59
CA LYS A 78 -2.71 13.51 -2.78
C LYS A 78 -1.24 13.48 -2.39
N GLY A 79 -0.89 12.76 -1.33
CA GLY A 79 0.51 12.58 -0.92
C GLY A 79 1.33 11.84 -1.98
N TYR A 80 0.78 10.76 -2.55
CA TYR A 80 1.37 10.07 -3.69
C TYR A 80 1.53 10.99 -4.91
N GLU A 81 0.49 11.76 -5.28
CA GLU A 81 0.53 12.64 -6.45
C GLU A 81 1.63 13.70 -6.34
N GLN A 82 1.75 14.35 -5.19
CA GLN A 82 2.81 15.31 -4.89
C GLN A 82 4.20 14.66 -4.92
N ALA A 83 4.33 13.48 -4.33
CA ALA A 83 5.58 12.71 -4.32
C ALA A 83 6.01 12.27 -5.73
N GLN A 84 5.05 11.87 -6.58
CA GLN A 84 5.33 11.48 -7.96
C GLN A 84 5.83 12.68 -8.78
N ILE A 85 5.18 13.84 -8.68
CA ILE A 85 5.64 15.08 -9.33
C ILE A 85 7.06 15.43 -8.87
N TRP A 86 7.33 15.33 -7.57
CA TRP A 86 8.66 15.56 -7.02
C TRP A 86 9.69 14.58 -7.59
N LEU A 87 9.35 13.29 -7.67
CA LEU A 87 10.23 12.23 -8.17
C LEU A 87 10.57 12.42 -9.65
N ASP A 88 9.59 12.80 -10.47
CA ASP A 88 9.80 13.06 -11.90
C ASP A 88 10.75 14.24 -12.13
N ASN A 89 10.58 15.32 -11.34
CA ASN A 89 11.49 16.46 -11.33
C ASN A 89 12.89 16.07 -10.84
N TRP A 90 12.98 15.24 -9.80
CA TRP A 90 14.26 14.78 -9.27
C TRP A 90 15.02 13.95 -10.31
N LYS A 91 14.35 12.98 -10.97
CA LYS A 91 14.93 12.14 -12.03
C LYS A 91 15.44 12.99 -13.20
N SER A 92 14.68 14.01 -13.60
CA SER A 92 15.05 14.91 -14.70
C SER A 92 16.31 15.75 -14.40
N ASN A 93 16.53 16.10 -13.13
CA ASN A 93 17.70 16.87 -12.68
C ASN A 93 18.91 16.02 -12.31
N HIS A 94 18.78 14.69 -12.31
CA HIS A 94 19.82 13.74 -11.91
C HIS A 94 19.98 12.57 -12.90
N PRO A 95 20.14 12.82 -14.22
CA PRO A 95 20.13 11.77 -15.23
C PRO A 95 21.30 10.77 -15.09
N ASP A 96 22.44 11.21 -14.54
CA ASP A 96 23.66 10.41 -14.34
C ASP A 96 23.95 10.13 -12.86
N SER A 97 22.94 10.18 -12.00
CA SER A 97 23.14 9.91 -10.58
C SER A 97 23.46 8.43 -10.33
N ASN A 98 24.53 8.17 -9.57
CA ASN A 98 24.82 6.84 -9.03
C ASN A 98 23.79 6.40 -7.97
N VAL A 99 22.84 7.27 -7.59
CA VAL A 99 21.76 6.97 -6.66
C VAL A 99 20.54 6.50 -7.45
N THR A 100 20.14 5.25 -7.24
CA THR A 100 18.93 4.67 -7.82
C THR A 100 17.69 5.25 -7.14
N ALA A 101 16.78 5.82 -7.92
CA ALA A 101 15.48 6.26 -7.42
C ALA A 101 14.63 5.05 -6.97
N PRO A 102 13.86 5.16 -5.87
CA PRO A 102 12.89 4.15 -5.51
C PRO A 102 11.77 4.05 -6.54
N THR A 103 11.18 2.86 -6.69
CA THR A 103 9.85 2.73 -7.31
C THR A 103 8.80 3.23 -6.31
N LEU A 104 7.96 4.19 -6.73
CA LEU A 104 6.82 4.68 -5.98
C LEU A 104 5.53 4.09 -6.56
N TRP A 105 4.83 3.25 -5.80
CA TRP A 105 3.51 2.75 -6.20
C TRP A 105 2.40 3.67 -5.73
N THR A 106 1.28 3.69 -6.45
CA THR A 106 0.05 4.28 -5.93
C THR A 106 -0.35 3.56 -4.64
N GLY A 107 -0.76 4.32 -3.63
CA GLY A 107 -1.10 3.83 -2.32
C GLY A 107 -2.23 4.63 -1.69
N ALA A 108 -3.05 3.97 -0.87
CA ALA A 108 -4.02 4.60 0.02
C ALA A 108 -4.35 3.62 1.16
N GLU A 109 -4.77 4.14 2.31
CA GLU A 109 -5.37 3.34 3.38
C GLU A 109 -6.87 3.66 3.45
N ILE A 110 -7.71 2.63 3.29
CA ILE A 110 -9.17 2.78 3.22
C ILE A 110 -9.79 2.03 4.39
N ASN A 111 -10.59 2.74 5.20
CA ASN A 111 -11.41 2.12 6.24
C ASN A 111 -12.37 1.09 5.64
N ALA A 112 -12.67 0.04 6.38
CA ALA A 112 -13.64 -0.98 5.99
C ALA A 112 -14.23 -1.68 7.21
N GLU A 113 -15.41 -2.29 7.06
CA GLU A 113 -16.02 -3.12 8.08
C GLU A 113 -15.79 -4.61 7.81
N LEU A 114 -15.23 -5.32 8.80
CA LEU A 114 -14.98 -6.76 8.73
C LEU A 114 -15.28 -7.42 10.09
N LEU A 115 -16.23 -8.35 10.14
CA LEU A 115 -16.65 -9.03 11.37
C LEU A 115 -16.97 -8.08 12.53
N ASN A 116 -17.68 -6.97 12.27
CA ASN A 116 -17.97 -5.89 13.22
C ASN A 116 -16.72 -5.20 13.79
N ASN A 117 -15.65 -5.11 12.99
CA ASN A 117 -14.47 -4.30 13.29
C ASN A 117 -14.32 -3.25 12.20
N ASP A 118 -13.98 -2.03 12.62
CA ASP A 118 -13.45 -1.00 11.73
C ASP A 118 -11.99 -1.36 11.45
N VAL A 119 -11.78 -2.04 10.32
CA VAL A 119 -10.46 -2.42 9.82
C VAL A 119 -9.98 -1.41 8.79
N HIS A 120 -8.72 -1.54 8.39
CA HIS A 120 -8.14 -0.76 7.32
C HIS A 120 -7.63 -1.72 6.23
N ILE A 121 -7.86 -1.34 4.99
CA ILE A 121 -7.40 -2.04 3.80
C ILE A 121 -6.47 -1.10 3.05
N LEU A 122 -5.22 -1.54 2.89
CA LEU A 122 -4.23 -0.87 2.06
C LEU A 122 -4.52 -1.21 0.60
N ALA A 123 -4.59 -0.19 -0.24
CA ALA A 123 -4.74 -0.30 -1.68
C ALA A 123 -3.39 0.01 -2.33
N TYR A 124 -2.92 -0.86 -3.24
CA TYR A 124 -1.65 -0.64 -3.95
C TYR A 124 -1.77 -0.79 -5.46
N ALA A 125 -0.93 -0.05 -6.20
CA ALA A 125 -0.73 -0.19 -7.66
C ALA A 125 -2.03 -0.09 -8.49
N PHE A 126 -3.02 0.65 -7.98
CA PHE A 126 -4.29 0.93 -8.64
C PHE A 126 -4.24 2.21 -9.49
N ASP A 127 -5.19 2.35 -10.42
CA ASP A 127 -5.46 3.63 -11.09
C ASP A 127 -6.23 4.58 -10.15
N PRO A 128 -5.61 5.69 -9.69
CA PRO A 128 -6.24 6.59 -8.72
C PRO A 128 -7.44 7.37 -9.29
N GLN A 129 -7.61 7.39 -10.62
CA GLN A 129 -8.75 8.04 -11.26
C GLN A 129 -9.90 7.06 -11.55
N HIS A 130 -9.73 5.77 -11.23
CA HIS A 130 -10.72 4.75 -11.55
C HIS A 130 -12.05 5.01 -10.82
N PRO A 131 -13.21 4.96 -11.51
CA PRO A 131 -14.50 5.31 -10.91
C PRO A 131 -14.88 4.49 -9.68
N SER A 132 -14.44 3.23 -9.59
CA SER A 132 -14.73 2.34 -8.45
C SER A 132 -14.20 2.89 -7.12
N LEU A 133 -13.14 3.71 -7.14
CA LEU A 133 -12.49 4.24 -5.94
C LEU A 133 -13.02 5.61 -5.51
N LYS A 134 -13.84 6.29 -6.33
CA LYS A 134 -14.45 7.58 -6.00
C LYS A 134 -15.25 7.61 -4.68
N PRO A 135 -15.91 6.53 -4.24
CA PRO A 135 -16.54 6.49 -2.92
C PRO A 135 -15.56 6.61 -1.75
N TYR A 136 -14.33 6.12 -1.94
CA TYR A 136 -13.37 5.88 -0.86
C TYR A 136 -12.22 6.90 -0.81
N LEU A 137 -11.90 7.56 -1.93
CA LEU A 137 -10.80 8.53 -2.03
C LEU A 137 -11.31 9.98 -1.94
N ARG A 138 -11.89 10.33 -0.78
CA ARG A 138 -12.53 11.65 -0.56
C ARG A 138 -11.79 12.55 0.44
N GLY A 139 -10.77 12.03 1.12
CA GLY A 139 -10.00 12.73 2.16
C GLY A 139 -10.68 12.78 3.53
N ASP A 140 -11.93 12.30 3.64
CA ASP A 140 -12.58 11.99 4.90
C ASP A 140 -12.96 10.51 4.93
N ARG A 141 -13.31 10.01 6.12
CA ARG A 141 -13.69 8.60 6.33
C ARG A 141 -15.03 8.21 5.68
N GLY A 142 -15.67 9.14 4.96
CA GLY A 142 -17.06 9.02 4.54
C GLY A 142 -18.01 8.78 5.72
N THR A 143 -19.17 8.21 5.43
CA THR A 143 -20.12 7.76 6.44
C THR A 143 -19.79 6.34 6.89
N GLU A 144 -18.96 6.21 7.93
CA GLU A 144 -18.75 4.97 8.69
C GLU A 144 -20.13 4.32 9.01
N GLY A 145 -20.25 3.01 8.81
CA GLY A 145 -21.51 2.27 8.98
C GLY A 145 -22.47 2.28 7.79
N SER A 146 -22.09 2.87 6.65
CA SER A 146 -22.81 2.63 5.38
C SER A 146 -22.38 1.30 4.75
N ASP A 147 -23.31 0.63 4.06
CA ASP A 147 -23.05 -0.64 3.36
C ASP A 147 -21.87 -0.55 2.38
N ASP A 148 -21.49 0.64 1.94
CA ASP A 148 -20.40 0.88 1.00
C ASP A 148 -19.02 0.55 1.58
N TYR A 149 -18.87 0.60 2.90
CA TYR A 149 -17.63 0.29 3.61
C TYR A 149 -17.48 -1.17 4.02
N ALA A 150 -18.44 -2.04 3.67
CA ALA A 150 -18.24 -3.48 3.84
C ALA A 150 -16.94 -3.92 3.13
N ALA A 151 -16.07 -4.66 3.83
CA ALA A 151 -14.75 -5.05 3.32
C ALA A 151 -14.80 -5.68 1.92
N ALA A 152 -15.85 -6.49 1.64
CA ALA A 152 -16.07 -7.09 0.33
C ALA A 152 -16.15 -6.06 -0.81
N LYS A 153 -16.82 -4.92 -0.57
CA LYS A 153 -16.96 -3.85 -1.57
C LYS A 153 -15.67 -3.07 -1.75
N VAL A 154 -14.97 -2.77 -0.64
CA VAL A 154 -13.68 -2.08 -0.67
C VAL A 154 -12.63 -2.90 -1.44
N ILE A 155 -12.50 -4.20 -1.11
CA ILE A 155 -11.61 -5.14 -1.82
C ILE A 155 -11.93 -5.13 -3.32
N LYS A 156 -13.20 -5.32 -3.67
CA LYS A 156 -13.64 -5.34 -5.06
C LYS A 156 -13.33 -4.04 -5.79
N ALA A 157 -13.57 -2.89 -5.16
CA ALA A 157 -13.32 -1.58 -5.77
C ALA A 157 -11.83 -1.36 -6.08
N ILE A 158 -10.94 -1.77 -5.18
CA ILE A 158 -9.48 -1.72 -5.38
C ILE A 158 -9.06 -2.61 -6.55
N GLN A 159 -9.59 -3.84 -6.61
CA GLN A 159 -9.29 -4.80 -7.67
C GLN A 159 -9.85 -4.36 -9.04
N GLU A 160 -11.04 -3.75 -9.07
CA GLU A 160 -11.61 -3.13 -10.28
C GLU A 160 -10.74 -1.98 -10.80
N ALA A 161 -10.11 -1.22 -9.90
CA ALA A 161 -9.11 -0.20 -10.25
C ALA A 161 -7.74 -0.79 -10.66
N GLY A 162 -7.63 -2.13 -10.71
CA GLY A 162 -6.44 -2.87 -11.14
C GLY A 162 -5.37 -3.03 -10.06
N GLY A 163 -5.66 -2.68 -8.80
CA GLY A 163 -4.72 -2.75 -7.69
C GLY A 163 -4.82 -4.03 -6.85
N LEU A 164 -4.11 -4.03 -5.72
CA LEU A 164 -4.14 -5.06 -4.69
C LEU A 164 -4.75 -4.52 -3.40
N ALA A 165 -5.61 -5.32 -2.79
CA ALA A 165 -6.16 -5.05 -1.46
C ALA A 165 -5.42 -5.86 -0.40
N VAL A 166 -4.96 -5.20 0.68
CA VAL A 166 -4.16 -5.81 1.74
C VAL A 166 -4.72 -5.44 3.11
N LEU A 167 -4.95 -6.40 3.99
CA LEU A 167 -5.41 -6.13 5.36
C LEU A 167 -4.27 -5.51 6.18
N ALA A 168 -4.45 -4.28 6.64
CA ALA A 168 -3.45 -3.58 7.44
C ALA A 168 -3.41 -4.11 8.88
N HIS A 169 -2.20 -4.20 9.45
CA HIS A 169 -1.92 -4.44 10.86
C HIS A 169 -2.96 -5.29 11.62
N PRO A 170 -3.23 -6.54 11.18
CA PRO A 170 -4.38 -7.35 11.60
C PRO A 170 -4.45 -7.65 13.11
N CYS A 171 -3.34 -7.54 13.84
CA CYS A 171 -3.33 -7.75 15.30
C CYS A 171 -3.65 -6.49 16.12
N ARG A 172 -4.04 -5.35 15.50
CA ARG A 172 -4.47 -4.14 16.22
C ARG A 172 -5.96 -4.11 16.58
N TYR A 173 -6.77 -4.92 15.91
CA TYR A 173 -8.23 -4.86 16.03
C TYR A 173 -8.75 -5.62 17.25
N ARG A 174 -10.04 -5.44 17.55
CA ARG A 174 -10.72 -6.12 18.66
C ARG A 174 -10.82 -7.62 18.41
N SER A 175 -11.15 -8.02 17.18
CA SER A 175 -11.11 -9.42 16.77
C SER A 175 -9.68 -9.90 16.57
N ALA A 176 -9.42 -11.15 16.92
CA ALA A 176 -8.13 -11.78 16.71
C ALA A 176 -7.82 -11.99 15.22
N ALA A 177 -6.54 -11.93 14.87
CA ALA A 177 -6.07 -12.06 13.49
C ALA A 177 -6.43 -13.42 12.85
N ASP A 178 -6.50 -14.49 13.66
CA ASP A 178 -6.93 -15.83 13.27
C ASP A 178 -8.45 -15.93 12.95
N LYS A 179 -9.21 -14.85 13.15
CA LYS A 179 -10.59 -14.70 12.66
C LYS A 179 -10.67 -13.74 11.48
N LEU A 180 -9.94 -12.63 11.55
CA LEU A 180 -9.98 -11.58 10.53
C LEU A 180 -9.34 -12.02 9.22
N ILE A 181 -8.16 -12.64 9.26
CA ILE A 181 -7.43 -13.04 8.05
C ILE A 181 -8.19 -14.11 7.26
N PRO A 182 -8.72 -15.20 7.86
CA PRO A 182 -9.55 -16.15 7.14
C PRO A 182 -10.77 -15.53 6.48
N GLU A 183 -11.47 -14.62 7.17
CA GLU A 183 -12.64 -13.97 6.61
C GLU A 183 -12.26 -13.01 5.48
N ALA A 184 -11.19 -12.23 5.62
CA ALA A 184 -10.69 -11.38 4.54
C ALA A 184 -10.28 -12.21 3.31
N ALA A 185 -9.62 -13.36 3.51
CA ALA A 185 -9.30 -14.30 2.44
C ALA A 185 -10.56 -14.85 1.75
N ARG A 186 -11.60 -15.18 2.52
CA ARG A 186 -12.91 -15.62 1.99
C ARG A 186 -13.56 -14.55 1.10
N LEU A 187 -13.34 -13.27 1.41
CA LEU A 187 -13.82 -12.13 0.62
C LEU A 187 -12.93 -11.81 -0.59
N GLY A 188 -11.81 -12.51 -0.77
CA GLY A 188 -10.92 -12.37 -1.92
C GLY A 188 -9.85 -11.29 -1.76
N ILE A 189 -9.43 -10.95 -0.54
CA ILE A 189 -8.30 -10.04 -0.31
C ILE A 189 -7.01 -10.61 -0.90
N ASP A 190 -6.10 -9.74 -1.38
CA ASP A 190 -4.86 -10.16 -2.04
C ASP A 190 -3.70 -10.42 -1.07
N GLY A 191 -3.71 -9.77 0.10
CA GLY A 191 -2.59 -9.82 1.03
C GLY A 191 -2.91 -9.41 2.46
N VAL A 192 -1.90 -9.51 3.31
CA VAL A 192 -1.93 -9.07 4.71
C VAL A 192 -0.59 -8.45 5.13
N GLU A 193 -0.66 -7.38 5.90
CA GLU A 193 0.54 -6.75 6.47
C GLU A 193 1.15 -7.66 7.55
N THR A 194 2.23 -8.33 7.15
CA THR A 194 2.84 -9.44 7.91
C THR A 194 3.93 -8.95 8.84
N TYR A 195 4.72 -7.97 8.37
CA TYR A 195 5.84 -7.41 9.13
C TYR A 195 5.48 -6.01 9.61
N TYR A 196 4.93 -5.98 10.83
CA TYR A 196 4.44 -4.78 11.48
C TYR A 196 4.92 -4.70 12.94
N ALA A 197 5.18 -3.49 13.42
CA ALA A 197 5.78 -3.22 14.72
C ALA A 197 4.74 -2.88 15.80
N TYR A 198 3.97 -3.88 16.24
CA TYR A 198 2.85 -3.71 17.18
C TYR A 198 3.23 -3.11 18.55
N ASN A 199 4.48 -3.29 19.00
CA ASN A 199 4.96 -2.77 20.29
C ASN A 199 5.72 -1.44 20.16
N ASN A 200 5.71 -0.83 18.96
CA ASN A 200 6.42 0.39 18.63
C ASN A 200 7.90 0.47 19.14
N PRO A 201 8.75 -0.53 18.83
CA PRO A 201 10.16 -0.49 19.17
C PRO A 201 10.90 0.63 18.43
N ASN A 202 11.96 1.15 19.05
CA ASN A 202 12.94 2.04 18.43
C ASN A 202 14.35 1.46 18.67
N PRO A 203 15.07 0.99 17.62
CA PRO A 203 14.73 1.05 16.20
C PRO A 203 13.50 0.21 15.83
N TRP A 204 12.82 0.61 14.74
CA TRP A 204 11.67 -0.14 14.21
C TRP A 204 12.10 -1.57 13.86
N LYS A 205 11.28 -2.53 14.29
CA LYS A 205 11.39 -3.94 13.93
C LYS A 205 10.01 -4.60 14.05
N PRO A 206 9.68 -5.58 13.20
CA PRO A 206 8.39 -6.26 13.29
C PRO A 206 8.31 -7.04 14.61
N SER A 207 7.10 -7.17 15.16
CA SER A 207 6.89 -7.91 16.41
C SER A 207 6.93 -9.43 16.14
N PRO A 208 7.93 -10.18 16.65
CA PRO A 208 8.16 -11.56 16.22
C PRO A 208 6.97 -12.49 16.42
N LYS A 209 6.28 -12.38 17.56
CA LYS A 209 5.13 -13.22 17.89
C LYS A 209 3.98 -13.03 16.90
N GLN A 210 3.63 -11.78 16.58
CA GLN A 210 2.57 -11.47 15.63
C GLN A 210 2.99 -11.83 14.22
N THR A 211 4.25 -11.57 13.84
CA THR A 211 4.76 -11.93 12.51
C THR A 211 4.67 -13.43 12.25
N ILE A 212 5.02 -14.29 13.21
CA ILE A 212 4.88 -15.75 13.05
C ILE A 212 3.42 -16.11 12.75
N LEU A 213 2.49 -15.65 13.59
CA LEU A 213 1.06 -15.93 13.42
C LEU A 213 0.52 -15.44 12.06
N VAL A 214 0.80 -14.18 11.69
CA VAL A 214 0.28 -13.59 10.46
C VAL A 214 0.90 -14.25 9.24
N LYS A 215 2.19 -14.60 9.27
CA LYS A 215 2.87 -15.31 8.18
C LYS A 215 2.30 -16.71 7.96
N GLU A 216 2.09 -17.48 9.03
CA GLU A 216 1.47 -18.81 8.94
C GLU A 216 0.06 -18.74 8.34
N LEU A 217 -0.75 -17.75 8.74
CA LEU A 217 -2.07 -17.52 8.16
C LEU A 217 -1.97 -17.08 6.70
N ALA A 218 -1.06 -16.17 6.35
CA ALA A 218 -0.86 -15.73 4.98
C ALA A 218 -0.52 -16.90 4.05
N GLU A 219 0.40 -17.78 4.47
CA GLU A 219 0.77 -19.00 3.75
C GLU A 219 -0.41 -19.97 3.62
N THR A 220 -1.17 -20.17 4.70
CA THR A 220 -2.36 -21.05 4.73
C THR A 220 -3.42 -20.63 3.71
N TYR A 221 -3.63 -19.31 3.56
CA TYR A 221 -4.67 -18.75 2.68
C TYR A 221 -4.14 -18.26 1.32
N GLY A 222 -2.84 -18.46 1.02
CA GLY A 222 -2.23 -18.04 -0.25
C GLY A 222 -2.18 -16.52 -0.44
N LEU A 223 -2.06 -15.76 0.65
CA LEU A 223 -2.03 -14.29 0.65
C LEU A 223 -0.60 -13.77 0.49
N LEU A 224 -0.46 -12.61 -0.16
CA LEU A 224 0.81 -11.87 -0.19
C LEU A 224 1.14 -11.27 1.18
N GLY A 225 2.42 -11.26 1.55
CA GLY A 225 2.91 -10.57 2.74
C GLY A 225 3.43 -9.17 2.40
N THR A 226 3.04 -8.16 3.19
CA THR A 226 3.63 -6.82 3.10
C THR A 226 4.32 -6.41 4.40
N CYS A 227 5.06 -5.29 4.35
CA CYS A 227 5.66 -4.65 5.50
C CYS A 227 5.43 -3.14 5.43
N GLY A 228 5.36 -2.49 6.59
CA GLY A 228 5.07 -1.06 6.63
C GLY A 228 5.33 -0.47 8.00
N THR A 229 5.81 0.76 8.04
CA THR A 229 6.12 1.40 9.32
C THR A 229 4.92 1.97 10.02
N ASP A 230 3.88 2.32 9.26
CA ASP A 230 2.72 3.06 9.73
C ASP A 230 3.16 4.40 10.36
N SER A 231 4.14 5.05 9.69
CA SER A 231 4.75 6.29 10.16
C SER A 231 3.81 7.47 9.96
N HIS A 232 3.46 8.12 11.07
CA HIS A 232 2.73 9.39 11.09
C HIS A 232 3.64 10.60 11.39
N GLY A 233 4.93 10.34 11.60
CA GLY A 233 5.90 11.32 12.05
C GLY A 233 6.69 12.01 10.96
N LEU A 234 7.78 12.63 11.39
CA LEU A 234 8.75 13.25 10.48
C LEU A 234 9.75 12.24 9.91
N SER A 235 9.84 11.03 10.48
CA SER A 235 10.80 10.00 10.07
C SER A 235 10.09 8.76 9.54
N LEU A 236 10.55 8.27 8.39
CA LEU A 236 10.08 7.01 7.79
C LEU A 236 10.60 5.75 8.51
N LEU A 237 11.45 5.91 9.53
CA LEU A 237 12.13 4.81 10.21
C LEU A 237 11.45 4.42 11.53
N ILE A 238 10.39 5.12 11.92
CA ILE A 238 9.72 4.94 13.21
C ILE A 238 8.21 5.02 13.04
N ARG A 239 7.50 4.27 13.87
CA ARG A 239 6.06 4.44 14.08
C ARG A 239 5.88 5.44 15.23
N ILE A 240 5.02 6.43 15.08
CA ILE A 240 4.68 7.35 16.18
C ILE A 240 3.19 7.44 16.37
#